data_AF-A0A7S1RE92-F1
#
_entry.id   AF-A0A7S1RE92-F1
#
_cell.length_a   1.000
_cell.length_b   1.000
_cell.length_c   1.000
_cell.angle_alpha   90.00
_cell.angle_beta   90.00
_cell.angle_gamma   90.00
#
_symmetry.space_group_name_H-M   'P 1'
#
loop_
_entity.id
_entity.type
_entity.pdbx_description
1 polymer ?
#
loop_
_entity_poly.entity_id
_entity_poly.type
_entity_poly.pdbx_seq_one_letter_code
_entity_poly.pdbx_strand_id
1 'polypeptide(L)'
;EAKLEERLRHWGYAPGTLKQVLSYIRDEASIVIHLDLASRLEKLMRDTHYRNQFETGCTRGSSDLDKRKTWEDRLFQGIYEGAVAFDRVKYGVLNAVNDPRGISTVAKQYGLDYLVLRGVRLRTTFSDRDSCNQGQ
;
A
#
# COMPACT_ATOMS: atom_id res chain seq x y z
N GLU A 1 3.12 -21.32 10.87
CA GLU A 1 3.57 -22.00 9.64
C GLU A 1 2.99 -23.42 9.49
N ALA A 2 3.24 -24.34 10.43
CA ALA A 2 2.77 -25.73 10.35
C ALA A 2 1.27 -25.91 10.03
N LYS A 3 0.40 -25.14 10.70
CA LYS A 3 -1.06 -25.16 10.44
C LYS A 3 -1.44 -24.71 9.02
N LEU A 4 -0.70 -23.77 8.42
CA LEU A 4 -0.94 -23.34 7.04
C LEU A 4 -0.49 -24.43 6.07
N GLU A 5 0.66 -25.05 6.33
CA GLU A 5 1.19 -26.13 5.50
C GLU A 5 0.26 -27.35 5.47
N GLU A 6 -0.36 -27.68 6.61
CA GLU A 6 -1.37 -28.73 6.70
C GLU A 6 -2.62 -28.40 5.88
N ARG A 7 -3.11 -27.15 5.98
CA ARG A 7 -4.26 -26.69 5.19
C ARG A 7 -3.99 -26.75 3.68
N LEU A 8 -2.82 -26.31 3.24
CA LEU A 8 -2.43 -26.38 1.83
C LEU A 8 -2.36 -27.83 1.34
N ARG A 9 -1.80 -28.74 2.15
CA ARG A 9 -1.79 -30.18 1.84
C ARG A 9 -3.20 -30.75 1.74
N HIS A 10 -4.10 -30.37 2.64
CA HIS A 10 -5.51 -30.79 2.59
C HIS A 10 -6.20 -30.31 1.30
N TRP A 11 -5.82 -29.15 0.78
CA TRP A 11 -6.29 -28.63 -0.51
C TRP A 11 -5.58 -29.23 -1.74
N GLY A 12 -4.64 -30.18 -1.54
CA GLY A 12 -3.93 -30.86 -2.62
C GLY A 12 -2.68 -30.15 -3.14
N TYR A 13 -2.21 -29.09 -2.46
CA TYR A 13 -0.96 -28.43 -2.85
C TYR A 13 0.28 -29.23 -2.43
N ALA A 14 1.32 -29.18 -3.26
CA ALA A 14 2.58 -29.86 -3.00
C ALA A 14 3.30 -29.30 -1.76
N PRO A 15 4.09 -30.12 -1.04
CA PRO A 15 4.97 -29.64 0.03
C PRO A 15 5.87 -28.49 -0.46
N GLY A 16 6.05 -27.46 0.38
CA GLY A 16 6.88 -26.30 0.03
C GLY A 16 6.16 -25.20 -0.76
N THR A 17 4.91 -25.40 -1.15
CA THR A 17 4.07 -24.36 -1.78
C THR A 17 3.96 -23.12 -0.88
N LEU A 18 3.81 -23.28 0.44
CA LEU A 18 3.76 -22.15 1.36
C LEU A 18 5.01 -21.29 1.29
N LYS A 19 6.18 -21.92 1.25
CA LYS A 19 7.47 -21.22 1.16
C LYS A 19 7.56 -20.41 -0.13
N GLN A 20 7.06 -20.96 -1.24
CA GLN A 20 7.01 -20.25 -2.52
C GLN A 20 6.09 -19.04 -2.45
N VAL A 21 4.86 -19.19 -1.92
CA VAL A 21 3.90 -18.10 -1.76
C VAL A 21 4.45 -16.99 -0.86
N LEU A 22 5.05 -17.35 0.28
CA LEU A 22 5.64 -16.37 1.19
C LEU A 22 6.83 -15.64 0.57
N SER A 23 7.66 -16.34 -0.22
CA SER A 23 8.77 -15.72 -0.94
C SER A 23 8.26 -14.75 -2.02
N TYR A 24 7.24 -15.14 -2.77
CA TYR A 24 6.59 -14.27 -3.76
C TYR A 24 6.01 -13.01 -3.10
N ILE A 25 5.27 -13.15 -2.00
CA ILE A 25 4.69 -11.99 -1.28
C ILE A 25 5.78 -11.04 -0.79
N ARG A 26 6.87 -11.61 -0.23
CA ARG A 26 7.99 -10.83 0.32
C ARG A 26 8.79 -10.12 -0.78
N ASP A 27 9.09 -10.81 -1.86
CA ASP A 27 10.13 -10.39 -2.81
C ASP A 27 9.53 -9.79 -4.09
N GLU A 28 8.45 -10.39 -4.61
CA GLU A 28 8.01 -10.17 -5.99
C GLU A 28 6.70 -9.37 -6.11
N ALA A 29 5.73 -9.60 -5.21
CA ALA A 29 4.39 -9.01 -5.30
C ALA A 29 4.43 -7.48 -5.41
N SER A 30 3.86 -6.92 -6.47
CA SER A 30 4.03 -5.49 -6.78
C SER A 30 3.42 -4.59 -5.70
N ILE A 31 4.08 -3.47 -5.41
CA ILE A 31 3.55 -2.41 -4.54
C ILE A 31 2.99 -1.34 -5.46
N VAL A 32 1.72 -1.00 -5.26
CA VAL A 32 1.02 -0.07 -6.15
C VAL A 32 0.37 1.08 -5.39
N ILE A 33 0.22 2.21 -6.07
CA ILE A 33 -0.61 3.33 -5.60
C ILE A 33 -1.69 3.56 -6.65
N HIS A 34 -2.95 3.40 -6.25
CA HIS A 34 -4.09 3.70 -7.10
C HIS A 34 -4.31 5.20 -7.21
N LEU A 35 -4.66 5.64 -8.42
CA LEU A 35 -4.95 7.02 -8.75
C LEU A 35 -5.81 7.10 -10.00
N ASP A 36 -6.48 8.23 -10.20
CA ASP A 36 -7.10 8.58 -11.47
C ASP A 36 -6.05 9.28 -12.33
N LEU A 37 -5.42 8.53 -13.24
CA LEU A 37 -4.29 9.01 -14.02
C LEU A 37 -4.71 10.16 -14.93
N ALA A 38 -5.87 10.05 -15.59
CA ALA A 38 -6.40 11.08 -16.48
C ALA A 38 -6.53 12.45 -15.77
N SER A 39 -7.05 12.47 -14.53
CA SER A 39 -7.23 13.70 -13.76
C SER A 39 -5.94 14.24 -13.11
N ARG A 40 -4.84 13.49 -13.16
CA ARG A 40 -3.58 13.80 -12.45
C ARG A 40 -2.37 13.89 -13.38
N LEU A 41 -2.47 13.49 -14.63
CA LEU A 41 -1.37 13.37 -15.58
C LEU A 41 -0.54 14.65 -15.69
N GLU A 42 -1.18 15.81 -15.91
CA GLU A 42 -0.48 17.09 -16.04
C GLU A 42 0.34 17.45 -14.79
N LYS A 43 -0.17 17.12 -13.60
CA LYS A 43 0.54 17.37 -12.33
C LYS A 43 1.72 16.43 -12.18
N LEU A 44 1.52 15.13 -12.47
CA LEU A 44 2.57 14.12 -12.42
C LEU A 44 3.70 14.39 -13.42
N MET A 45 3.39 14.98 -14.59
CA MET A 45 4.41 15.36 -15.58
C MET A 45 5.30 16.52 -15.11
N ARG A 46 4.77 17.41 -14.26
CA ARG A 46 5.51 18.57 -13.74
C ARG A 46 6.25 18.26 -12.44
N ASP A 47 5.77 17.27 -11.70
CA ASP A 47 6.37 16.85 -10.45
C ASP A 47 7.54 15.90 -10.68
N THR A 48 8.55 16.03 -9.84
CA THR A 48 9.71 15.12 -9.82
C THR A 48 9.47 13.89 -8.95
N HIS A 49 8.46 13.92 -8.09
CA HIS A 49 8.15 12.88 -7.11
C HIS A 49 6.64 12.76 -6.87
N TYR A 50 6.19 11.58 -6.46
CA TYR A 50 4.81 11.39 -6.02
C TYR A 50 4.59 12.06 -4.65
N ARG A 51 3.63 12.99 -4.60
CA ARG A 51 3.30 13.78 -3.40
C ARG A 51 2.14 13.18 -2.61
N ASN A 52 2.18 13.33 -1.30
CA ASN A 52 1.11 12.89 -0.40
C ASN A 52 0.07 14.01 -0.13
N GLN A 53 -0.96 13.69 0.66
CA GLN A 53 -2.06 14.61 0.96
C GLN A 53 -1.59 15.88 1.72
N PHE A 54 -0.60 15.78 2.60
CA PHE A 54 -0.07 16.95 3.32
C PHE A 54 0.63 17.94 2.40
N GLU A 55 1.17 17.46 1.27
CA GLU A 55 1.83 18.31 0.27
C GLU A 55 0.85 18.90 -0.74
N THR A 56 -0.22 18.17 -1.08
CA THR A 56 -1.14 18.55 -2.17
C THR A 56 -2.45 19.18 -1.69
N GLY A 57 -2.82 18.99 -0.42
CA GLY A 57 -4.15 19.34 0.11
C GLY A 57 -5.30 18.57 -0.54
N CYS A 58 -5.00 17.60 -1.41
CA CYS A 58 -5.98 16.86 -2.20
C CYS A 58 -6.08 15.41 -1.72
N THR A 59 -7.29 14.88 -1.64
CA THR A 59 -7.53 13.47 -1.31
C THR A 59 -8.81 12.97 -1.94
N ARG A 60 -8.91 11.65 -2.11
CA ARG A 60 -10.18 10.94 -2.36
C ARG A 60 -10.58 10.03 -1.20
N GLY A 61 -9.87 10.15 -0.07
CA GLY A 61 -10.23 9.57 1.22
C GLY A 61 -10.58 10.67 2.22
N SER A 62 -10.24 10.48 3.51
CA SER A 62 -10.46 11.50 4.54
C SER A 62 -9.64 12.76 4.29
N SER A 63 -10.28 13.92 4.24
CA SER A 63 -9.64 15.25 4.15
C SER A 63 -9.12 15.79 5.49
N ASP A 64 -9.49 15.15 6.60
CA ASP A 64 -9.13 15.55 7.95
C ASP A 64 -7.65 15.21 8.23
N LEU A 65 -6.80 16.23 8.18
CA LEU A 65 -5.36 16.10 8.38
C LEU A 65 -4.99 15.76 9.82
N ASP A 66 -5.78 16.18 10.81
CA ASP A 66 -5.47 15.91 12.21
C ASP A 66 -5.81 14.45 12.55
N LYS A 67 -6.96 13.94 12.09
CA LYS A 67 -7.23 12.49 12.17
C LYS A 67 -6.16 11.67 11.45
N ARG A 68 -5.65 12.16 10.31
CA ARG A 68 -4.58 11.49 9.57
C ARG A 68 -3.27 11.47 10.35
N LYS A 69 -2.90 12.56 11.04
CA LYS A 69 -1.73 12.58 11.93
C LYS A 69 -1.89 11.59 13.07
N THR A 70 -3.02 11.62 13.79
CA THR A 70 -3.32 10.66 14.87
C THR A 70 -3.21 9.21 14.39
N TRP A 71 -3.64 8.96 13.15
CA TRP A 71 -3.54 7.66 12.54
C TRP A 71 -2.10 7.24 12.23
N GLU A 72 -1.30 8.15 11.66
CA GLU A 72 0.13 7.96 11.43
C GLU A 72 0.88 7.73 12.76
N ASP A 73 0.54 8.46 13.82
CA ASP A 73 1.13 8.30 15.15
C ASP A 73 0.85 6.90 15.71
N ARG A 74 -0.37 6.38 15.51
CA ARG A 74 -0.74 5.03 15.95
C ARG A 74 -0.01 3.94 15.18
N LEU A 75 0.04 4.04 13.86
CA LEU A 75 0.70 3.04 13.01
C LEU A 75 2.21 3.01 13.20
N PHE A 76 2.82 4.19 13.32
CA PHE A 76 4.26 4.34 13.29
C PHE A 76 4.85 4.80 14.62
N GLN A 77 4.09 4.70 15.72
CA GLN A 77 4.55 5.03 17.06
C GLN A 77 5.19 6.44 17.15
N GLY A 78 4.57 7.42 16.50
CA GLY A 78 4.97 8.83 16.57
C GLY A 78 6.20 9.23 15.77
N ILE A 79 6.80 8.38 14.92
CA ILE A 79 8.02 8.76 14.16
C ILE A 79 7.86 9.97 13.23
N TYR A 80 6.62 10.36 12.92
CA TYR A 80 6.30 11.51 12.07
C TYR A 80 5.94 12.77 12.86
N GLU A 81 6.10 12.78 14.18
CA GLU A 81 5.96 13.97 15.00
C GLU A 81 7.02 15.01 14.58
N GLY A 82 6.58 16.24 14.27
CA GLY A 82 7.45 17.30 13.76
C GLY A 82 7.97 17.11 12.33
N ALA A 83 7.70 15.98 11.67
CA ALA A 83 8.14 15.74 10.30
C ALA A 83 7.46 16.68 9.29
N VAL A 84 8.24 17.20 8.33
CA VAL A 84 7.70 17.99 7.22
C VAL A 84 6.83 17.13 6.30
N ALA A 85 5.89 17.75 5.60
CA ALA A 85 4.93 17.06 4.74
C ALA A 85 5.59 16.05 3.77
N PHE A 86 6.73 16.40 3.18
CA PHE A 86 7.47 15.55 2.24
C PHE A 86 7.95 14.22 2.85
N ASP A 87 8.39 14.25 4.11
CA ASP A 87 8.97 13.08 4.79
C ASP A 87 7.89 12.12 5.33
N ARG A 88 6.63 12.56 5.40
CA ARG A 88 5.52 11.73 5.84
C ARG A 88 5.24 10.56 4.89
N VAL A 89 4.59 9.55 5.46
CA VAL A 89 4.26 8.31 4.76
C VAL A 89 3.39 8.55 3.52
N LYS A 90 3.68 7.77 2.47
CA LYS A 90 2.87 7.67 1.25
C LYS A 90 2.18 6.32 1.27
N TYR A 91 0.85 6.31 1.18
CA TYR A 91 0.07 5.09 1.30
C TYR A 91 -0.11 4.42 -0.05
N GLY A 92 0.06 3.11 -0.07
CA GLY A 92 -0.15 2.24 -1.21
C GLY A 92 -0.65 0.88 -0.75
N VAL A 93 -0.67 -0.08 -1.66
CA VAL A 93 -1.18 -1.42 -1.39
C VAL A 93 -0.30 -2.47 -2.07
N LEU A 94 -0.17 -3.64 -1.44
CA LEU A 94 0.49 -4.79 -2.04
C LEU A 94 -0.50 -5.51 -2.97
N ASN A 95 -0.15 -5.63 -4.26
CA ASN A 95 -0.91 -6.43 -5.23
C ASN A 95 -0.54 -7.92 -5.11
N ALA A 96 -0.95 -8.53 -4.00
CA ALA A 96 -0.56 -9.90 -3.63
C ALA A 96 -1.05 -10.98 -4.60
N VAL A 97 -2.11 -10.72 -5.39
CA VAL A 97 -2.63 -11.67 -6.38
C VAL A 97 -2.21 -11.34 -7.81
N ASN A 98 -1.40 -10.29 -8.00
CA ASN A 98 -0.99 -9.80 -9.31
C ASN A 98 -2.18 -9.55 -10.27
N ASP A 99 -3.30 -9.01 -9.77
CA ASP A 99 -4.42 -8.67 -10.64
C ASP A 99 -3.96 -7.54 -11.58
N PRO A 100 -4.13 -7.67 -12.91
CA PRO A 100 -3.73 -6.64 -13.86
C PRO A 100 -4.43 -5.29 -13.64
N ARG A 101 -5.55 -5.27 -12.92
CA ARG A 101 -6.29 -4.07 -12.51
C ARG A 101 -5.91 -3.58 -11.11
N GLY A 102 -4.85 -4.15 -10.50
CA GLY A 102 -4.44 -3.85 -9.14
C GLY A 102 -5.50 -4.25 -8.11
N ILE A 103 -5.54 -3.55 -6.97
CA ILE A 103 -6.50 -3.80 -5.88
C ILE A 103 -7.75 -2.91 -6.05
N SER A 104 -8.32 -2.93 -7.25
CA SER A 104 -9.43 -2.05 -7.66
C SER A 104 -10.68 -2.18 -6.78
N THR A 105 -10.97 -3.35 -6.20
CA THR A 105 -12.15 -3.57 -5.36
C THR A 105 -12.11 -2.75 -4.05
N VAL A 106 -10.92 -2.58 -3.47
CA VAL A 106 -10.72 -1.86 -2.20
C VAL A 106 -10.26 -0.41 -2.46
N ALA A 107 -9.49 -0.18 -3.52
CA ALA A 107 -8.87 1.11 -3.81
C ALA A 107 -9.64 1.96 -4.84
N LYS A 108 -10.84 1.53 -5.28
CA LYS A 108 -11.66 2.21 -6.32
C LYS A 108 -11.80 3.73 -6.15
N GLN A 109 -11.88 4.19 -4.90
CA GLN A 109 -12.06 5.61 -4.60
C GLN A 109 -10.87 6.46 -5.03
N TYR A 110 -9.67 5.90 -5.06
CA TYR A 110 -8.46 6.61 -5.46
C TYR A 110 -8.33 6.68 -6.99
N GLY A 111 -8.87 5.69 -7.70
CA GLY A 111 -8.95 5.61 -9.15
C GLY A 111 -8.80 4.18 -9.66
N LEU A 112 -9.04 3.98 -10.95
CA LEU A 112 -8.93 2.68 -11.60
C LEU A 112 -7.51 2.37 -12.11
N ASP A 113 -6.71 3.41 -12.35
CA ASP A 113 -5.32 3.28 -12.72
C ASP A 113 -4.44 3.14 -11.47
N TYR A 114 -3.19 2.70 -11.67
CA TYR A 114 -2.22 2.63 -10.60
C TYR A 114 -0.78 2.81 -11.12
N LEU A 115 0.09 3.28 -10.22
CA LEU A 115 1.54 3.29 -10.42
C LEU A 115 2.14 2.06 -9.77
N VAL A 116 3.09 1.40 -10.45
CA VAL A 116 3.90 0.32 -9.87
C VAL A 116 5.17 0.92 -9.28
N LEU A 117 5.35 0.79 -7.96
CA LEU A 117 6.52 1.31 -7.27
C LEU A 117 7.67 0.30 -7.33
N ARG A 118 8.80 0.72 -7.90
CA ARG A 118 10.02 -0.10 -8.03
C ARG A 118 11.08 0.36 -7.04
N GLY A 119 11.85 -0.60 -6.48
CA GLY A 119 12.95 -0.29 -5.57
C GLY A 119 12.54 0.24 -4.18
N VAL A 120 11.26 0.14 -3.80
CA VAL A 120 10.74 0.68 -2.53
C VAL A 120 10.51 -0.37 -1.45
N ARG A 121 10.70 -1.67 -1.74
CA ARG A 121 10.35 -2.78 -0.83
C ARG A 121 10.95 -2.62 0.57
N LEU A 122 12.27 -2.41 0.65
CA LEU A 122 12.98 -2.27 1.93
C LEU A 122 12.65 -0.96 2.68
N ARG A 123 11.94 -0.03 2.02
CA ARG A 123 11.50 1.24 2.58
C ARG A 123 10.00 1.26 2.90
N THR A 124 9.33 0.11 2.76
CA THR A 124 7.88 -0.02 2.91
C THR A 124 7.56 -0.95 4.08
N THR A 125 6.62 -0.54 4.92
CA THR A 125 6.01 -1.38 5.95
C THR A 125 4.64 -1.84 5.48
N PHE A 126 4.26 -3.07 5.84
CA PHE A 126 2.96 -3.65 5.48
C PHE A 126 2.11 -3.90 6.72
N SER A 127 0.81 -3.66 6.58
CA SER A 127 -0.23 -4.11 7.50
C SER A 127 -1.00 -5.24 6.82
N ASP A 128 -1.35 -6.29 7.55
CA ASP A 128 -2.15 -7.41 7.03
C ASP A 128 -3.61 -7.02 6.77
N ARG A 129 -4.03 -5.87 7.32
CA ARG A 129 -5.38 -5.30 7.16
C ARG A 129 -5.35 -3.87 6.64
N ASP A 130 -6.56 -3.36 6.35
CA ASP A 130 -6.79 -1.97 6.03
C ASP A 130 -6.19 -1.05 7.10
N SER A 131 -5.18 -0.30 6.66
CA SER A 131 -4.46 0.68 7.42
C SER A 131 -5.28 1.94 7.68
N CYS A 132 -6.61 1.93 7.69
CA CYS A 132 -7.46 3.03 8.17
C CYS A 132 -8.48 2.57 9.22
N ASN A 133 -8.74 1.26 9.30
CA ASN A 133 -9.80 0.70 10.16
C ASN A 133 -9.25 -0.28 11.20
N GLN A 134 -8.34 -1.16 10.78
CA GLN A 134 -7.85 -2.27 11.61
C GLN A 134 -6.34 -2.42 11.53
N GLY A 135 -5.62 -1.34 11.18
CA GLY A 135 -4.17 -1.30 11.17
C GLY A 135 -3.60 -1.36 12.58
N GLN A 136 -3.46 -2.60 13.07
CA GLN A 136 -2.51 -3.24 13.99
C GLN A 136 -3.13 -4.57 14.44
#